data_AF-A0A9D9UMN0-F1
#
_entry.id   AF-A0A9D9UMN0-F1
#
_cell.length_a   1.000
_cell.length_b   1.000
_cell.length_c   1.000
_cell.angle_alpha   90.00
_cell.angle_beta   90.00
_cell.angle_gamma   90.00
#
_symmetry.space_group_name_H-M   'P 1'
#
loop_
_entity.id
_entity.type
_entity.pdbx_description
1 polymer ?
#
loop_
_entity_poly.entity_id
_entity_poly.type
_entity_poly.pdbx_seq_one_letter_code
_entity_poly.pdbx_strand_id
1 'polypeptide(L)'
;ENPFIIDFAPIAPVVPDLPVADGIYDMPVNILDKKFVGSVAFSFFALDPTYTEYLYDKINVTFCIARNSSELTTYYQDADGDGLGNPAVSIRACSIVPGNVTNNSDCDDNGTLAPVINLSVAETSGTAPNDNKICSGSPVNITATGGDSYLWSTGQTGAVISVNPTLTGSFTVTVTLTSGCSNSKSVNIFVEGTVVKNQDNAGDGSLRSVLECIAENGIITYDLPLINNTILTSPLIVNKNVSIHGTISLRPEIQVDFNQAAHGIEIQSNKNLILKNVDLISLQSNNNILIMGPGNLTISEQTKIRSN
;
A
#
# COMPACT_ATOMS: atom_id res chain seq x y z
N GLU A 1 11.11 -64.85 22.62
CA GLU A 1 10.91 -63.40 22.73
C GLU A 1 9.47 -63.12 22.34
N ASN A 2 8.62 -62.88 23.34
CA ASN A 2 7.20 -62.58 23.09
C ASN A 2 7.09 -61.14 22.56
N PRO A 3 6.20 -60.87 21.59
CA PRO A 3 5.95 -59.51 21.15
C PRO A 3 5.40 -58.69 22.31
N PHE A 4 5.94 -57.49 22.49
CA PHE A 4 5.42 -56.51 23.43
C PHE A 4 3.97 -56.20 23.04
N ILE A 5 3.02 -56.69 23.84
CA ILE A 5 1.65 -56.20 23.84
C ILE A 5 1.74 -54.76 24.35
N ILE A 6 1.58 -53.80 23.44
CA ILE A 6 1.43 -52.40 23.79
C ILE A 6 -0.01 -52.25 24.30
N ASP A 7 -0.13 -52.08 25.62
CA ASP A 7 -1.36 -51.70 26.30
C ASP A 7 -1.83 -50.33 25.78
N PHE A 8 -3.14 -50.11 25.66
CA PHE A 8 -3.75 -48.94 25.03
C PHE A 8 -3.62 -47.64 25.87
N ALA A 9 -2.46 -47.40 26.46
CA ALA A 9 -2.03 -46.10 26.95
C ALA A 9 -1.46 -45.31 25.76
N PRO A 10 -2.14 -44.24 25.35
CA PRO A 10 -1.98 -43.02 26.13
C PRO A 10 -3.21 -42.63 26.95
N ILE A 11 -4.37 -43.26 26.78
CA ILE A 11 -5.64 -42.88 27.43
C ILE A 11 -6.34 -44.10 28.04
N ALA A 12 -6.61 -44.07 29.34
CA ALA A 12 -7.44 -45.07 30.01
C ALA A 12 -8.84 -44.49 30.31
N PRO A 13 -9.90 -44.92 29.60
CA PRO A 13 -11.27 -44.60 29.97
C PRO A 13 -11.70 -45.40 31.20
N VAL A 14 -12.33 -44.76 32.18
CA VAL A 14 -12.98 -45.46 33.31
C VAL A 14 -14.47 -45.54 32.99
N VAL A 15 -15.03 -46.74 33.05
CA VAL A 15 -16.48 -46.99 32.88
C VAL A 15 -17.00 -47.48 34.24
N PRO A 16 -18.17 -47.03 34.73
CA PRO A 16 -18.68 -47.42 36.03
C PRO A 16 -19.33 -48.80 35.91
N ASP A 17 -19.14 -49.65 36.92
CA ASP A 17 -19.74 -50.99 36.96
C ASP A 17 -21.25 -50.96 37.31
N LEU A 18 -21.83 -49.77 37.53
CA LEU A 18 -23.22 -49.59 37.96
C LEU A 18 -24.05 -48.86 36.89
N PRO A 19 -25.36 -49.14 36.81
CA PRO A 19 -26.26 -48.42 35.93
C PRO A 19 -26.19 -46.91 36.17
N VAL A 20 -26.07 -46.15 35.09
CA VAL A 20 -25.93 -44.70 35.16
C VAL A 20 -27.33 -44.09 35.26
N ALA A 21 -27.60 -43.37 36.36
CA ALA A 21 -28.85 -42.64 36.52
C ALA A 21 -29.02 -41.62 35.40
N ASP A 22 -30.22 -41.54 34.82
CA ASP A 22 -30.58 -40.63 33.72
C ASP A 22 -29.83 -40.84 32.38
N GLY A 23 -29.03 -41.91 32.25
CA GLY A 23 -28.43 -42.32 30.98
C GLY A 23 -27.26 -41.47 30.48
N ILE A 24 -26.79 -40.49 31.25
CA ILE A 24 -25.64 -39.63 30.90
C ILE A 24 -24.45 -40.00 31.77
N TYR A 25 -23.39 -40.53 31.16
CA TYR A 25 -22.13 -40.82 31.84
C TYR A 25 -20.99 -39.95 31.31
N ASP A 26 -20.43 -39.11 32.19
CA ASP A 26 -19.16 -38.45 31.93
C ASP A 26 -18.03 -39.47 32.09
N MET A 27 -17.46 -39.92 30.98
CA MET A 27 -16.35 -40.86 30.97
C MET A 27 -15.02 -40.13 31.23
N PRO A 28 -14.40 -40.25 32.41
CA PRO A 28 -13.12 -39.61 32.65
C PRO A 28 -12.03 -40.30 31.84
N VAL A 29 -11.21 -39.49 31.19
CA VAL A 29 -10.08 -39.92 30.35
C VAL A 29 -8.79 -39.49 31.02
N ASN A 30 -7.96 -40.46 31.38
CA ASN A 30 -6.64 -40.20 31.97
C ASN A 30 -5.53 -40.38 30.95
N ILE A 31 -4.72 -39.34 30.73
CA ILE A 31 -3.54 -39.41 29.86
C ILE A 31 -2.36 -40.00 30.63
N LEU A 32 -2.01 -41.25 30.34
CA LEU A 32 -0.95 -42.01 31.02
C LEU A 32 0.42 -41.75 30.41
N ASP A 33 0.52 -41.68 29.08
CA ASP A 33 1.76 -41.30 28.39
C ASP A 33 1.73 -39.81 28.03
N LYS A 34 2.31 -38.99 28.92
CA LYS A 34 2.43 -37.53 28.73
C LYS A 34 3.44 -37.14 27.65
N LYS A 35 4.21 -38.09 27.09
CA LYS A 35 5.17 -37.83 26.00
C LYS A 35 4.57 -38.10 24.62
N PHE A 36 3.47 -38.85 24.56
CA PHE A 36 2.74 -39.14 23.34
C PHE A 36 2.22 -37.85 22.70
N VAL A 37 2.46 -37.73 21.40
CA VAL A 37 1.93 -36.67 20.53
C VAL A 37 1.34 -37.35 19.32
N GLY A 38 0.10 -37.05 19.00
CA GLY A 38 -0.58 -37.68 17.88
C GLY A 38 -2.09 -37.68 18.02
N SER A 39 -2.76 -38.39 17.11
CA SER A 39 -4.21 -38.57 17.13
C SER A 39 -4.57 -39.98 17.60
N VAL A 40 -5.57 -40.11 18.47
CA VAL A 40 -6.10 -41.40 18.93
C VAL A 40 -7.60 -41.43 18.68
N ALA A 41 -8.06 -42.43 17.93
CA ALA A 41 -9.47 -42.65 17.66
C ALA A 41 -10.04 -43.73 18.58
N PHE A 42 -11.20 -43.45 19.18
CA PHE A 42 -11.97 -44.38 19.99
C PHE A 42 -13.29 -44.69 19.29
N SER A 43 -13.69 -45.95 19.28
CA SER A 43 -15.04 -46.35 18.91
C SER A 43 -15.79 -46.74 20.18
N PHE A 44 -16.90 -46.06 20.44
CA PHE A 44 -17.81 -46.40 21.53
C PHE A 44 -18.95 -47.26 21.00
N PHE A 45 -19.36 -48.24 21.79
CA PHE A 45 -20.47 -49.15 21.48
C PHE A 45 -21.39 -49.22 22.69
N ALA A 46 -22.69 -49.01 22.47
CA ALA A 46 -23.71 -49.28 23.47
C ALA A 46 -24.15 -50.76 23.37
N LEU A 47 -24.15 -51.46 24.50
CA LEU A 47 -24.65 -52.83 24.61
C LEU A 47 -25.92 -52.84 25.46
N ASP A 48 -26.98 -53.48 24.96
CA ASP A 48 -28.12 -53.82 25.81
C ASP A 48 -27.70 -55.01 26.71
N PRO A 49 -27.78 -54.89 28.05
CA PRO A 49 -27.39 -55.95 28.96
C PRO A 49 -28.38 -57.15 28.96
N THR A 50 -29.58 -56.98 28.42
CA THR A 50 -30.68 -57.95 28.47
C THR A 50 -30.81 -58.75 27.17
N TYR A 51 -30.53 -58.11 26.04
CA TYR A 51 -30.58 -58.73 24.72
C TYR A 51 -29.19 -58.66 24.09
N THR A 52 -28.66 -59.79 23.62
CA THR A 52 -27.36 -59.90 22.94
C THR A 52 -27.34 -59.25 21.54
N GLU A 53 -28.15 -58.22 21.32
CA GLU A 53 -28.17 -57.39 20.13
C GLU A 53 -27.41 -56.10 20.43
N TYR A 54 -26.41 -55.78 19.61
CA TYR A 54 -25.75 -54.49 19.66
C TYR A 54 -26.77 -53.40 19.33
N LEU A 55 -26.96 -52.45 20.23
CA LEU A 55 -27.57 -51.17 19.88
C LEU A 55 -26.53 -50.47 18.99
N TYR A 56 -26.63 -50.62 17.68
CA TYR A 56 -25.62 -50.22 16.68
C TYR A 56 -25.46 -48.70 16.53
N ASP A 57 -25.32 -47.95 17.61
CA ASP A 57 -24.88 -46.56 17.58
C ASP A 57 -23.37 -46.52 17.79
N LYS A 58 -22.63 -46.66 16.69
CA LYS A 58 -21.16 -46.56 16.69
C LYS A 58 -20.80 -45.09 16.54
N ILE A 59 -20.18 -44.54 17.58
CA ILE A 59 -19.60 -43.18 17.52
C ILE A 59 -18.08 -43.31 17.52
N ASN A 60 -17.45 -42.71 16.51
CA ASN A 60 -15.99 -42.57 16.45
C ASN A 60 -15.61 -41.17 16.96
N VAL A 61 -14.74 -41.11 17.98
CA VAL A 61 -14.20 -39.84 18.50
C VAL A 61 -12.68 -39.86 18.34
N THR A 62 -12.12 -38.84 17.71
CA THR A 62 -10.67 -38.68 17.55
C THR A 62 -10.17 -37.56 18.45
N PHE A 63 -9.26 -37.89 19.37
CA PHE A 63 -8.58 -36.90 20.21
C PHE A 63 -7.22 -36.54 19.62
N CYS A 64 -6.92 -35.25 19.62
CA CYS A 64 -5.61 -34.71 19.32
C CYS A 64 -4.84 -34.49 20.63
N ILE A 65 -3.71 -35.15 20.80
CA ILE A 65 -2.81 -34.98 21.94
C ILE A 65 -1.57 -34.26 21.45
N ALA A 66 -1.34 -33.05 21.95
CA ALA A 66 -0.17 -32.23 21.66
C ALA A 66 0.58 -31.92 22.98
N ARG A 67 1.91 -31.85 22.95
CA ARG A 67 2.70 -31.50 24.15
C ARG A 67 2.40 -30.09 24.62
N ASN A 68 2.20 -29.19 23.67
CA ASN A 68 1.79 -27.82 23.91
C ASN A 68 1.22 -27.23 22.61
N SER A 69 0.71 -26.00 22.70
CA SER A 69 0.00 -25.38 21.59
C SER A 69 0.82 -25.24 20.30
N SER A 70 2.17 -25.17 20.36
CA SER A 70 3.02 -24.99 19.18
C SER A 70 3.01 -26.17 18.20
N GLU A 71 2.52 -27.34 18.63
CA GLU A 71 2.39 -28.54 17.77
C GLU A 71 1.03 -28.61 17.06
N LEU A 72 0.10 -27.69 17.37
CA LEU A 72 -1.19 -27.61 16.72
C LEU A 72 -1.11 -26.79 15.44
N THR A 73 -1.78 -27.28 14.39
CA THR A 73 -2.01 -26.52 13.16
C THR A 73 -3.28 -25.69 13.30
N THR A 74 -3.25 -24.45 12.84
CA THR A 74 -4.45 -23.61 12.77
C THR A 74 -5.21 -23.96 11.49
N TYR A 75 -6.49 -24.31 11.63
CA TYR A 75 -7.43 -24.49 10.54
C TYR A 75 -8.49 -23.39 10.60
N TYR A 76 -8.97 -22.94 9.45
CA TYR A 76 -9.91 -21.83 9.29
C TYR A 76 -11.22 -22.37 8.74
N GLN A 77 -12.35 -21.87 9.24
CA GLN A 77 -13.67 -22.33 8.81
C GLN A 77 -13.88 -22.06 7.31
N ASP A 78 -14.43 -23.04 6.60
CA ASP A 78 -14.86 -22.98 5.19
C ASP A 78 -16.36 -23.31 5.20
N ALA A 79 -17.21 -22.30 5.42
CA ALA A 79 -18.64 -22.50 5.65
C ALA A 79 -19.43 -22.72 4.36
N ASP A 80 -18.96 -22.18 3.23
CA ASP A 80 -19.61 -22.28 1.92
C ASP A 80 -19.04 -23.40 1.04
N GLY A 81 -17.89 -23.96 1.40
CA GLY A 81 -17.29 -25.14 0.80
C GLY A 81 -16.45 -24.84 -0.45
N ASP A 82 -15.99 -23.61 -0.66
CA ASP A 82 -15.20 -23.22 -1.82
C ASP A 82 -13.69 -23.56 -1.69
N GLY A 83 -13.27 -23.98 -0.49
CA GLY A 83 -11.90 -24.37 -0.17
C GLY A 83 -11.02 -23.23 0.36
N LEU A 84 -11.59 -22.04 0.59
CA LEU A 84 -10.94 -20.90 1.22
C LEU A 84 -11.41 -20.75 2.67
N GLY A 85 -10.50 -20.36 3.56
CA GLY A 85 -10.77 -20.37 5.00
C GLY A 85 -10.89 -18.98 5.61
N ASN A 86 -11.85 -18.81 6.52
CA ASN A 86 -12.16 -17.57 7.23
C ASN A 86 -11.10 -17.22 8.32
N PRO A 87 -10.27 -16.18 8.18
CA PRO A 87 -9.26 -15.79 9.17
C PRO A 87 -9.85 -15.39 10.52
N ALA A 88 -11.10 -14.92 10.56
CA ALA A 88 -11.77 -14.53 11.81
C ALA A 88 -12.24 -15.75 12.63
N VAL A 89 -12.45 -16.89 11.98
CA VAL A 89 -12.95 -18.11 12.65
C VAL A 89 -11.95 -19.24 12.44
N SER A 90 -11.11 -19.46 13.44
CA SER A 90 -10.07 -20.49 13.40
C SER A 90 -10.10 -21.39 14.63
N ILE A 91 -9.61 -22.60 14.42
CA ILE A 91 -9.42 -23.61 15.45
C ILE A 91 -8.01 -24.18 15.35
N ARG A 92 -7.46 -24.64 16.48
CA ARG A 92 -6.15 -25.30 16.52
C ARG A 92 -6.35 -26.79 16.74
N ALA A 93 -5.87 -27.62 15.82
CA ALA A 93 -6.04 -29.08 15.86
C ALA A 93 -4.80 -29.82 15.31
N CYS A 94 -4.71 -31.14 15.55
CA CYS A 94 -3.63 -31.99 15.02
C CYS A 94 -3.85 -32.38 13.55
N SER A 95 -5.10 -32.36 13.10
CA SER A 95 -5.54 -32.77 11.76
C SER A 95 -6.69 -31.87 11.33
N ILE A 96 -6.93 -31.81 10.01
CA ILE A 96 -8.02 -31.03 9.44
C ILE A 96 -9.36 -31.47 10.04
N VAL A 97 -10.18 -30.50 10.40
CA VAL A 97 -11.54 -30.71 10.93
C VAL A 97 -12.52 -30.52 9.76
N PRO A 98 -13.57 -31.35 9.64
CA PRO A 98 -14.57 -31.18 8.59
C PRO A 98 -15.18 -29.76 8.60
N GLY A 99 -15.24 -29.12 7.43
CA GLY A 99 -15.67 -27.73 7.32
C GLY A 99 -14.57 -26.70 7.62
N ASN A 100 -13.30 -27.11 7.63
CA ASN A 100 -12.16 -26.22 7.76
C ASN A 100 -11.07 -26.51 6.72
N VAL A 101 -10.26 -25.50 6.40
CA VAL A 101 -9.09 -25.58 5.51
C VAL A 101 -7.84 -25.00 6.17
N THR A 102 -6.68 -25.20 5.55
CA THR A 102 -5.38 -24.73 6.08
C THR A 102 -5.01 -23.31 5.68
N ASN A 103 -5.71 -22.73 4.70
CA ASN A 103 -5.52 -21.35 4.28
C ASN A 103 -6.49 -20.43 5.03
N ASN A 104 -6.14 -19.15 5.13
CA ASN A 104 -6.96 -18.10 5.77
C ASN A 104 -7.39 -17.04 4.76
N SER A 105 -7.70 -17.49 3.54
CA SER A 105 -7.82 -16.63 2.37
C SER A 105 -9.25 -16.19 2.05
N ASP A 106 -10.26 -16.66 2.78
CA ASP A 106 -11.64 -16.23 2.60
C ASP A 106 -12.02 -15.17 3.62
N CYS A 107 -12.53 -14.02 3.23
CA CYS A 107 -12.99 -13.01 4.19
C CYS A 107 -14.49 -12.69 4.07
N ASP A 108 -15.24 -13.44 3.27
CA ASP A 108 -16.70 -13.46 3.23
C ASP A 108 -17.20 -14.90 3.08
N ASP A 109 -17.33 -15.56 4.23
CA ASP A 109 -17.82 -16.94 4.48
C ASP A 109 -19.29 -17.20 4.02
N ASN A 110 -19.77 -16.40 3.07
CA ASN A 110 -21.09 -16.38 2.45
C ASN A 110 -21.02 -16.44 0.90
N GLY A 111 -19.84 -16.60 0.27
CA GLY A 111 -19.72 -16.65 -1.19
C GLY A 111 -18.40 -17.21 -1.73
N THR A 112 -18.45 -17.77 -2.95
CA THR A 112 -17.39 -18.60 -3.58
C THR A 112 -16.09 -17.87 -3.99
N LEU A 113 -15.85 -16.66 -3.48
CA LEU A 113 -14.72 -15.81 -3.85
C LEU A 113 -14.34 -14.97 -2.63
N ALA A 114 -13.13 -15.16 -2.10
CA ALA A 114 -12.52 -14.25 -1.13
C ALA A 114 -12.83 -12.77 -1.44
N PRO A 115 -13.18 -11.94 -0.44
CA PRO A 115 -13.68 -10.62 -0.70
C PRO A 115 -12.57 -9.79 -1.29
N VAL A 116 -12.90 -9.22 -2.44
CA VAL A 116 -12.08 -8.20 -3.06
C VAL A 116 -12.14 -6.98 -2.16
N ILE A 117 -11.07 -6.72 -1.41
CA ILE A 117 -10.86 -5.41 -0.78
C ILE A 117 -10.74 -4.40 -1.92
N ASN A 118 -11.83 -3.67 -2.19
CA ASN A 118 -11.92 -2.61 -3.19
C ASN A 118 -11.20 -1.35 -2.70
N LEU A 119 -9.88 -1.47 -2.53
CA LEU A 119 -9.02 -0.42 -2.01
C LEU A 119 -8.82 0.68 -3.06
N SER A 120 -9.38 1.84 -2.78
CA SER A 120 -9.11 3.06 -3.52
C SER A 120 -8.26 4.00 -2.67
N VAL A 121 -7.35 4.71 -3.33
CA VAL A 121 -6.57 5.79 -2.73
C VAL A 121 -6.70 6.98 -3.67
N ALA A 122 -7.05 8.12 -3.11
CA ALA A 122 -7.23 9.37 -3.82
C ALA A 122 -6.51 10.49 -3.06
N GLU A 123 -6.00 11.49 -3.78
CA GLU A 123 -5.46 12.71 -3.20
C GLU A 123 -6.26 13.92 -3.71
N THR A 124 -6.37 14.97 -2.91
CA THR A 124 -7.23 16.15 -3.19
C THR A 124 -6.48 17.48 -3.06
N SER A 125 -5.22 17.50 -3.43
CA SER A 125 -4.27 18.58 -3.17
C SER A 125 -3.65 19.09 -4.47
N GLY A 126 -2.67 20.00 -4.38
CA GLY A 126 -1.96 20.46 -5.56
C GLY A 126 -2.80 21.38 -6.45
N THR A 127 -2.70 21.18 -7.75
CA THR A 127 -3.35 22.01 -8.77
C THR A 127 -4.66 21.41 -9.27
N ALA A 128 -4.82 20.11 -9.14
CA ALA A 128 -6.05 19.38 -9.45
C ALA A 128 -6.15 18.10 -8.60
N PRO A 129 -7.37 17.63 -8.28
CA PRO A 129 -7.54 16.37 -7.56
C PRO A 129 -6.93 15.18 -8.32
N ASN A 130 -6.17 14.35 -7.63
CA ASN A 130 -5.48 13.17 -8.16
C ASN A 130 -4.46 13.49 -9.26
N ASP A 131 -3.85 14.68 -9.22
CA ASP A 131 -2.71 15.01 -10.06
C ASP A 131 -1.39 14.46 -9.50
N ASN A 132 -1.41 13.99 -8.24
CA ASN A 132 -0.26 13.46 -7.49
C ASN A 132 0.87 14.47 -7.29
N LYS A 133 0.60 15.77 -7.40
CA LYS A 133 1.62 16.82 -7.42
C LYS A 133 1.37 17.85 -6.33
N ILE A 134 2.41 18.22 -5.62
CA ILE A 134 2.36 19.33 -4.68
C ILE A 134 3.62 20.17 -4.72
N CYS A 135 3.54 21.38 -4.20
CA CYS A 135 4.73 22.20 -3.95
C CYS A 135 5.36 21.81 -2.61
N SER A 136 6.69 21.87 -2.51
CA SER A 136 7.45 21.44 -1.33
C SER A 136 6.93 22.04 -0.03
N GLY A 137 6.61 21.16 0.93
CA GLY A 137 6.07 21.53 2.24
C GLY A 137 4.57 21.89 2.25
N SER A 138 3.91 21.93 1.09
CA SER A 138 2.46 22.12 1.02
C SER A 138 1.73 20.91 1.60
N PRO A 139 0.55 21.10 2.21
CA PRO A 139 -0.23 19.98 2.70
C PRO A 139 -0.75 19.14 1.54
N VAL A 140 -0.68 17.82 1.69
CA VAL A 140 -1.37 16.83 0.86
C VAL A 140 -2.34 16.01 1.71
N ASN A 141 -3.60 16.00 1.31
CA ASN A 141 -4.66 15.19 1.88
C ASN A 141 -4.82 13.92 1.05
N ILE A 142 -4.57 12.76 1.66
CA ILE A 142 -4.69 11.44 1.03
C ILE A 142 -5.83 10.69 1.71
N THR A 143 -6.80 10.23 0.92
CA THR A 143 -7.98 9.47 1.37
C THR A 143 -7.89 8.04 0.85
N ALA A 144 -8.16 7.07 1.71
CA ALA A 144 -8.31 5.67 1.38
C ALA A 144 -9.72 5.17 1.70
N THR A 145 -10.20 4.19 0.93
CA THR A 145 -11.50 3.53 1.16
C THR A 145 -11.36 2.01 1.08
N GLY A 146 -12.36 1.28 1.58
CA GLY A 146 -12.46 -0.17 1.40
C GLY A 146 -11.98 -1.00 2.58
N GLY A 147 -11.70 -0.39 3.74
CA GLY A 147 -11.41 -1.11 4.98
C GLY A 147 -12.14 -0.56 6.20
N ASP A 148 -12.15 -1.33 7.28
CA ASP A 148 -12.69 -0.93 8.58
C ASP A 148 -11.66 -0.16 9.41
N SER A 149 -10.38 -0.47 9.22
CA SER A 149 -9.25 0.21 9.86
C SER A 149 -8.12 0.49 8.86
N TYR A 150 -7.30 1.49 9.16
CA TYR A 150 -6.30 2.05 8.24
C TYR A 150 -5.00 2.33 9.01
N LEU A 151 -3.88 1.88 8.46
CA LEU A 151 -2.53 2.18 8.93
C LEU A 151 -1.67 2.67 7.76
N TRP A 152 -1.14 3.87 7.85
CA TRP A 152 -0.30 4.47 6.82
C TRP A 152 1.19 4.25 7.08
N SER A 153 2.01 4.28 6.03
CA SER A 153 3.48 4.20 6.11
C SER A 153 4.11 5.32 6.95
N THR A 154 3.36 6.40 7.20
CA THR A 154 3.74 7.51 8.10
C THR A 154 3.48 7.20 9.59
N GLY A 155 2.83 6.09 9.90
CA GLY A 155 2.37 5.72 11.25
C GLY A 155 1.01 6.32 11.64
N GLN A 156 0.42 7.17 10.79
CA GLN A 156 -0.92 7.71 11.02
C GLN A 156 -2.00 6.63 10.81
N THR A 157 -3.11 6.79 11.51
CA THR A 157 -4.31 5.93 11.38
C THR A 157 -5.50 6.74 10.88
N GLY A 158 -6.48 6.04 10.31
CA GLY A 158 -7.71 6.63 9.78
C GLY A 158 -7.76 6.69 8.25
N ALA A 159 -8.98 6.84 7.72
CA ALA A 159 -9.24 6.83 6.28
C ALA A 159 -8.64 8.04 5.54
N VAL A 160 -8.37 9.14 6.25
CA VAL A 160 -7.78 10.35 5.69
C VAL A 160 -6.53 10.73 6.49
N ILE A 161 -5.44 11.05 5.80
CA ILE A 161 -4.25 11.67 6.38
C ILE A 161 -3.94 12.99 5.70
N SER A 162 -3.36 13.92 6.46
CA SER A 162 -2.76 15.16 5.96
C SER A 162 -1.28 15.16 6.31
N VAL A 163 -0.41 15.36 5.32
CA VAL A 163 1.05 15.39 5.47
C VAL A 163 1.66 16.53 4.66
N ASN A 164 2.90 16.95 4.98
CA ASN A 164 3.58 18.08 4.35
C ASN A 164 4.98 17.66 3.82
N PRO A 165 5.06 16.78 2.80
CA PRO A 165 6.34 16.26 2.35
C PRO A 165 7.15 17.33 1.63
N THR A 166 8.48 17.28 1.82
CA THR A 166 9.43 18.18 1.15
C THR A 166 10.20 17.48 0.01
N LEU A 167 10.07 16.16 -0.08
CA LEU A 167 10.69 15.30 -1.08
C LEU A 167 9.63 14.36 -1.69
N THR A 168 9.75 14.10 -2.99
CA THR A 168 8.95 13.09 -3.70
C THR A 168 9.05 11.74 -3.01
N GLY A 169 7.91 11.07 -2.82
CA GLY A 169 7.86 9.81 -2.09
C GLY A 169 6.54 9.05 -2.26
N SER A 170 6.52 7.82 -1.76
CA SER A 170 5.36 6.94 -1.77
C SER A 170 4.69 6.90 -0.39
N PHE A 171 3.37 7.02 -0.37
CA PHE A 171 2.53 6.80 0.81
C PHE A 171 1.73 5.52 0.62
N THR A 172 1.94 4.55 1.52
CA THR A 172 1.26 3.25 1.45
C THR A 172 0.26 3.18 2.59
N VAL A 173 -0.99 2.84 2.27
CA VAL A 173 -2.01 2.49 3.26
C VAL A 173 -2.17 0.99 3.29
N THR A 174 -2.19 0.43 4.50
CA THR A 174 -2.69 -0.92 4.76
C THR A 174 -4.07 -0.77 5.38
N VAL A 175 -5.07 -1.37 4.73
CA VAL A 175 -6.44 -1.43 5.25
C VAL A 175 -6.69 -2.82 5.81
N THR A 176 -7.43 -2.91 6.91
CA THR A 176 -7.81 -4.19 7.55
C THR A 176 -9.30 -4.19 7.84
N LEU A 177 -9.99 -5.26 7.42
CA LEU A 177 -11.38 -5.54 7.72
C LEU A 177 -11.52 -6.19 9.09
N THR A 178 -12.72 -6.13 9.67
CA THR A 178 -13.08 -6.79 10.92
C THR A 178 -12.90 -8.32 10.84
N SER A 179 -13.00 -8.88 9.64
CA SER A 179 -12.70 -10.29 9.34
C SER A 179 -11.20 -10.64 9.46
N GLY A 180 -10.32 -9.66 9.65
CA GLY A 180 -8.87 -9.84 9.77
C GLY A 180 -8.10 -9.77 8.45
N CYS A 181 -8.79 -9.73 7.31
CA CYS A 181 -8.14 -9.55 6.01
C CYS A 181 -7.57 -8.16 5.83
N SER A 182 -6.41 -8.09 5.17
CA SER A 182 -5.72 -6.83 4.88
C SER A 182 -5.26 -6.73 3.44
N ASN A 183 -5.31 -5.53 2.89
CA ASN A 183 -4.70 -5.20 1.60
C ASN A 183 -3.93 -3.88 1.72
N SER A 184 -2.97 -3.63 0.83
CA SER A 184 -2.25 -2.37 0.80
C SER A 184 -2.22 -1.74 -0.59
N LYS A 185 -2.15 -0.41 -0.63
CA LYS A 185 -2.05 0.36 -1.87
C LYS A 185 -1.18 1.58 -1.63
N SER A 186 -0.35 1.88 -2.63
CA SER A 186 0.57 3.01 -2.61
C SER A 186 0.10 4.11 -3.55
N VAL A 187 0.31 5.36 -3.14
CA VAL A 187 0.24 6.54 -3.99
C VAL A 187 1.59 7.24 -3.97
N ASN A 188 2.11 7.57 -5.15
CA ASN A 188 3.35 8.35 -5.30
C ASN A 188 2.98 9.82 -5.39
N ILE A 189 3.57 10.65 -4.52
CA ILE A 189 3.40 12.11 -4.54
C ILE A 189 4.69 12.76 -5.02
N PHE A 190 4.58 13.53 -6.10
CA PHE A 190 5.67 14.30 -6.69
C PHE A 190 5.71 15.68 -6.06
N VAL A 191 6.87 16.02 -5.49
CA VAL A 191 7.06 17.28 -4.78
C VAL A 191 7.91 18.23 -5.63
N GLU A 192 7.28 19.30 -6.08
CA GLU A 192 7.93 20.37 -6.82
C GLU A 192 8.57 21.38 -5.89
N GLY A 193 9.84 21.66 -6.15
CA GLY A 193 10.63 22.61 -5.36
C GLY A 193 10.95 23.87 -6.14
N THR A 194 12.19 24.33 -5.97
CA THR A 194 12.76 25.47 -6.69
C THR A 194 13.83 25.04 -7.69
N VAL A 195 14.01 23.73 -7.90
CA VAL A 195 15.08 23.16 -8.71
C VAL A 195 14.48 22.47 -9.92
N VAL A 196 14.88 22.90 -11.12
CA VAL A 196 14.54 22.25 -12.39
C VAL A 196 15.35 20.97 -12.53
N LYS A 197 14.64 19.86 -12.68
CA LYS A 197 15.18 18.48 -12.75
C LYS A 197 14.79 17.76 -14.05
N ASN A 198 14.02 18.39 -14.91
CA ASN A 198 13.60 17.85 -16.19
C ASN A 198 13.86 18.86 -17.30
N GLN A 199 14.43 18.38 -18.41
CA GLN A 199 14.75 19.18 -19.59
C GLN A 199 13.49 19.50 -20.41
N ASP A 200 12.43 18.69 -20.30
CA ASP A 200 11.24 18.83 -21.13
C ASP A 200 10.26 19.89 -20.61
N ASN A 201 9.42 20.42 -21.51
CA ASN A 201 8.39 21.43 -21.19
C ASN A 201 7.18 20.88 -20.42
N ALA A 202 7.12 19.57 -20.18
CA ALA A 202 5.96 18.90 -19.62
C ALA A 202 6.37 17.84 -18.60
N GLY A 203 5.54 17.67 -17.57
CA GLY A 203 5.79 16.75 -16.47
C GLY A 203 6.55 17.40 -15.31
N ASP A 204 6.84 16.57 -14.32
CA ASP A 204 7.39 17.02 -13.04
C ASP A 204 8.88 17.36 -13.17
N GLY A 205 9.35 18.31 -12.36
CA GLY A 205 10.67 18.89 -12.39
C GLY A 205 10.93 19.83 -13.57
N SER A 206 9.95 20.10 -14.45
CA SER A 206 10.11 21.05 -15.56
C SER A 206 10.18 22.48 -15.05
N LEU A 207 10.79 23.39 -15.83
CA LEU A 207 10.81 24.81 -15.47
C LEU A 207 9.39 25.37 -15.23
N ARG A 208 8.41 24.85 -15.97
CA ARG A 208 7.01 25.26 -15.87
C ARG A 208 6.40 24.84 -14.54
N SER A 209 6.51 23.57 -14.16
CA SER A 209 5.95 23.08 -12.90
C SER A 209 6.66 23.70 -11.69
N VAL A 210 7.98 23.89 -11.77
CA VAL A 210 8.76 24.62 -10.75
C VAL A 210 8.30 26.07 -10.63
N LEU A 211 8.03 26.77 -11.74
CA LEU A 211 7.49 28.14 -11.75
C LEU A 211 6.07 28.21 -11.18
N GLU A 212 5.23 27.22 -11.48
CA GLU A 212 3.89 27.09 -10.90
C GLU A 212 3.93 26.91 -9.38
N CYS A 213 4.94 26.21 -8.85
CA CYS A 213 5.05 25.95 -7.42
C CYS A 213 5.82 26.99 -6.62
N ILE A 214 6.74 27.72 -7.24
CA ILE A 214 7.59 28.64 -6.49
C ILE A 214 6.79 29.80 -5.88
N ALA A 215 7.16 30.23 -4.67
CA ALA A 215 6.56 31.40 -4.03
C ALA A 215 6.95 32.71 -4.75
N GLU A 216 6.19 33.77 -4.49
CA GLU A 216 6.51 35.13 -4.95
C GLU A 216 7.91 35.55 -4.48
N ASN A 217 8.70 36.15 -5.37
CA ASN A 217 10.12 36.50 -5.21
C ASN A 217 11.08 35.30 -5.06
N GLY A 218 10.63 34.09 -5.39
CA GLY A 218 11.48 32.91 -5.31
C GLY A 218 12.58 32.84 -6.36
N ILE A 219 13.59 32.03 -6.06
CA ILE A 219 14.74 31.77 -6.92
C ILE A 219 14.65 30.34 -7.46
N ILE A 220 14.56 30.21 -8.78
CA ILE A 220 14.63 28.94 -9.50
C ILE A 220 16.09 28.65 -9.86
N THR A 221 16.53 27.42 -9.61
CA THR A 221 17.85 26.92 -10.02
C THR A 221 17.71 25.65 -10.85
N TYR A 222 18.80 25.18 -11.43
CA TYR A 222 18.86 23.91 -12.17
C TYR A 222 19.65 22.86 -11.37
N ASP A 223 19.29 21.59 -11.52
CA ASP A 223 20.01 20.46 -10.91
C ASP A 223 21.32 20.18 -11.65
N LEU A 224 22.25 21.12 -11.56
CA LEU A 224 23.53 21.06 -12.27
C LEU A 224 24.48 20.02 -11.66
N PRO A 225 25.26 19.30 -12.47
CA PRO A 225 25.33 19.37 -13.94
C PRO A 225 24.36 18.43 -14.66
N LEU A 226 23.51 17.70 -13.94
CA LEU A 226 22.63 16.67 -14.51
C LEU A 226 21.62 17.28 -15.49
N ILE A 227 21.07 18.43 -15.13
CA ILE A 227 20.08 19.16 -15.92
C ILE A 227 20.59 20.57 -16.08
N ASN A 228 20.91 20.94 -17.31
CA ASN A 228 21.48 22.22 -17.66
C ASN A 228 20.69 22.92 -18.78
N ASN A 229 19.53 22.40 -19.17
CA ASN A 229 18.67 23.07 -20.13
C ASN A 229 17.19 22.80 -19.83
N THR A 230 16.34 23.60 -20.45
CA THR A 230 14.91 23.41 -20.56
C THR A 230 14.52 23.70 -22.00
N ILE A 231 13.74 22.83 -22.61
CA ILE A 231 13.15 23.05 -23.93
C ILE A 231 11.71 23.47 -23.72
N LEU A 232 11.37 24.69 -24.15
CA LEU A 232 10.01 25.20 -24.19
C LEU A 232 9.43 24.92 -25.57
N THR A 233 8.37 24.09 -25.59
CA THR A 233 7.56 23.78 -26.78
C THR A 233 6.24 24.56 -26.82
N SER A 234 5.99 25.37 -25.79
CA SER A 234 4.85 26.27 -25.65
C SER A 234 5.24 27.48 -24.79
N PRO A 235 4.51 28.63 -24.89
CA PRO A 235 4.86 29.84 -24.14
C PRO A 235 4.98 29.60 -22.63
N LEU A 236 6.03 30.13 -22.00
CA LEU A 236 6.16 30.14 -20.54
C LEU A 236 5.50 31.40 -19.98
N ILE A 237 4.47 31.23 -19.16
CA ILE A 237 3.75 32.35 -18.53
C ILE A 237 4.36 32.62 -17.16
N VAL A 238 4.92 33.82 -16.99
CA VAL A 238 5.49 34.30 -15.74
C VAL A 238 4.46 35.19 -15.04
N ASN A 239 3.78 34.60 -14.07
CA ASN A 239 2.73 35.25 -13.25
C ASN A 239 3.20 35.60 -11.83
N LYS A 240 4.49 35.45 -11.53
CA LYS A 240 5.12 35.75 -10.24
C LYS A 240 6.42 36.51 -10.46
N ASN A 241 6.82 37.33 -9.50
CA ASN A 241 8.17 37.84 -9.40
C ASN A 241 9.10 36.66 -9.11
N VAL A 242 10.01 36.36 -10.01
CA VAL A 242 10.91 35.20 -9.88
C VAL A 242 12.27 35.51 -10.48
N SER A 243 13.29 34.85 -9.96
CA SER A 243 14.64 34.88 -10.53
C SER A 243 15.07 33.48 -10.94
N ILE A 244 15.62 33.30 -12.13
CA ILE A 244 16.21 32.04 -12.59
C ILE A 244 17.73 32.19 -12.58
N HIS A 245 18.39 31.33 -11.81
CA HIS A 245 19.82 31.41 -11.55
C HIS A 245 20.56 30.19 -12.12
N GLY A 246 21.62 30.49 -12.87
CA GLY A 246 22.72 29.58 -13.14
C GLY A 246 23.99 29.99 -12.39
N THR A 247 25.11 29.38 -12.77
CA THR A 247 26.44 29.75 -12.28
C THR A 247 27.29 30.30 -13.43
N ILE A 248 28.38 31.00 -13.11
CA ILE A 248 29.27 31.55 -14.13
C ILE A 248 29.89 30.43 -14.99
N SER A 249 30.18 29.28 -14.39
CA SER A 249 30.78 28.11 -15.05
C SER A 249 29.74 27.24 -15.77
N LEU A 250 28.50 27.22 -15.30
CA LEU A 250 27.39 26.44 -15.83
C LEU A 250 26.17 27.33 -15.98
N ARG A 251 25.99 27.86 -17.19
CA ARG A 251 24.83 28.68 -17.56
C ARG A 251 23.76 27.78 -18.17
N PRO A 252 22.67 27.50 -17.44
CA PRO A 252 21.63 26.65 -17.99
C PRO A 252 20.94 27.35 -19.16
N GLU A 253 20.47 26.57 -20.11
CA GLU A 253 19.87 27.05 -21.35
C GLU A 253 18.35 26.95 -21.30
N ILE A 254 17.64 28.06 -21.50
CA ILE A 254 16.21 28.04 -21.80
C ILE A 254 16.08 28.10 -23.32
N GLN A 255 15.85 26.94 -23.91
CA GLN A 255 15.70 26.73 -25.34
C GLN A 255 14.23 26.91 -25.73
N VAL A 256 13.96 27.70 -26.76
CA VAL A 256 12.62 27.96 -27.29
C VAL A 256 12.50 27.26 -28.65
N ASP A 257 11.59 26.30 -28.74
CA ASP A 257 11.40 25.46 -29.93
C ASP A 257 9.92 25.37 -30.34
N PHE A 258 9.46 26.38 -31.08
CA PHE A 258 8.12 26.35 -31.68
C PHE A 258 8.12 26.88 -33.12
N ASN A 259 7.39 26.16 -33.98
CA ASN A 259 7.17 26.50 -35.38
C ASN A 259 5.98 27.46 -35.54
N GLN A 260 6.29 28.76 -35.59
CA GLN A 260 5.44 29.88 -36.04
C GLN A 260 4.43 30.49 -35.03
N ALA A 261 4.47 31.83 -34.96
CA ALA A 261 3.54 32.76 -34.28
C ALA A 261 3.40 32.75 -32.74
N ALA A 262 3.90 31.74 -32.03
CA ALA A 262 3.74 31.67 -30.57
C ALA A 262 4.93 32.29 -29.80
N HIS A 263 4.58 33.09 -28.79
CA HIS A 263 5.45 33.86 -27.90
C HIS A 263 6.41 32.99 -27.08
N GLY A 264 7.64 33.44 -26.84
CA GLY A 264 8.68 32.70 -26.11
C GLY A 264 8.39 32.62 -24.62
N ILE A 265 8.49 33.77 -23.97
CA ILE A 265 8.22 33.95 -22.54
C ILE A 265 7.29 35.15 -22.42
N GLU A 266 6.17 34.98 -21.71
CA GLU A 266 5.20 36.03 -21.45
C GLU A 266 5.26 36.44 -19.98
N ILE A 267 5.62 37.69 -19.70
CA ILE A 267 5.69 38.23 -18.34
C ILE A 267 4.44 39.06 -18.09
N GLN A 268 3.62 38.64 -17.12
CA GLN A 268 2.37 39.31 -16.79
C GLN A 268 2.60 40.70 -16.17
N SER A 269 1.56 41.53 -16.18
CA SER A 269 1.62 42.90 -15.66
C SER A 269 2.10 42.95 -14.22
N ASN A 270 2.98 43.89 -13.91
CA ASN A 270 3.57 44.08 -12.58
C ASN A 270 4.38 42.87 -12.06
N LYS A 271 4.80 41.95 -12.95
CA LYS A 271 5.70 40.84 -12.61
C LYS A 271 7.08 41.07 -13.20
N ASN A 272 8.09 40.57 -12.51
CA ASN A 272 9.49 40.69 -12.89
C ASN A 272 10.11 39.29 -13.04
N LEU A 273 10.72 39.03 -14.20
CA LEU A 273 11.59 37.88 -14.41
C LEU A 273 13.04 38.36 -14.38
N ILE A 274 13.86 37.80 -13.49
CA ILE A 274 15.29 38.07 -13.44
C ILE A 274 16.05 36.84 -13.95
N LEU A 275 16.96 37.02 -14.88
CA LEU A 275 17.85 35.98 -15.37
C LEU A 275 19.29 36.29 -14.96
N LYS A 276 19.92 35.33 -14.25
CA LYS A 276 21.28 35.47 -13.72
C LYS A 276 22.14 34.29 -14.13
N ASN A 277 23.12 34.52 -15.00
CA ASN A 277 23.95 33.47 -15.62
C ASN A 277 23.11 32.38 -16.30
N VAL A 278 22.08 32.75 -17.07
CA VAL A 278 21.23 31.82 -17.83
C VAL A 278 21.32 32.19 -19.31
N ASP A 279 21.37 31.21 -20.21
CA ASP A 279 21.37 31.50 -21.66
C ASP A 279 19.95 31.23 -22.21
N LEU A 280 19.37 32.18 -22.95
CA LEU A 280 18.15 31.98 -23.72
C LEU A 280 18.50 31.75 -25.17
N ILE A 281 17.99 30.67 -25.75
CA ILE A 281 18.34 30.22 -27.10
C ILE A 281 17.07 29.95 -27.91
N SER A 282 16.98 30.52 -29.10
CA SER A 282 15.96 30.13 -30.10
C SER A 282 16.52 28.99 -30.94
N LEU A 283 15.85 27.83 -30.97
CA LEU A 283 16.27 26.70 -31.83
C LEU A 283 15.89 26.89 -33.31
N GLN A 284 15.08 27.90 -33.62
CA GLN A 284 14.61 28.20 -34.97
C GLN A 284 15.49 29.31 -35.59
N SER A 285 16.16 28.99 -36.70
CA SER A 285 17.21 29.80 -37.34
C SER A 285 16.79 31.20 -37.82
N ASN A 286 15.48 31.49 -37.87
CA ASN A 286 14.93 32.78 -38.33
C ASN A 286 14.04 33.48 -37.29
N ASN A 287 13.92 32.95 -36.07
CA ASN A 287 13.04 33.52 -35.05
C ASN A 287 13.85 34.15 -33.92
N ASN A 288 13.63 35.45 -33.70
CA ASN A 288 14.03 36.13 -32.46
C ASN A 288 13.25 35.51 -31.28
N ILE A 289 13.91 35.39 -30.14
CA ILE A 289 13.21 35.03 -28.89
C ILE A 289 12.29 36.19 -28.53
N LEU A 290 10.99 35.97 -28.66
CA LEU A 290 9.96 36.96 -28.32
C LEU A 290 9.66 36.88 -26.83
N ILE A 291 10.17 37.87 -26.09
CA ILE A 291 9.79 38.11 -24.70
C ILE A 291 8.68 39.16 -24.71
N MET A 292 7.54 38.80 -24.15
CA MET A 292 6.26 39.45 -24.36
C MET A 292 5.62 39.83 -23.03
N GLY A 293 4.56 40.61 -23.12
CA GLY A 293 3.74 41.00 -21.98
C GLY A 293 4.18 42.31 -21.32
N PRO A 294 3.33 42.89 -20.46
CA PRO A 294 3.57 44.19 -19.83
C PRO A 294 4.49 44.14 -18.60
N GLY A 295 5.03 42.96 -18.24
CA GLY A 295 5.99 42.82 -17.15
C GLY A 295 7.42 43.20 -17.55
N ASN A 296 8.36 43.09 -16.59
CA ASN A 296 9.77 43.44 -16.82
C ASN A 296 10.66 42.19 -16.85
N LEU A 297 11.60 42.19 -17.79
CA LEU A 297 12.73 41.29 -17.81
C LEU A 297 14.00 42.03 -17.37
N THR A 298 14.71 41.45 -16.41
CA THR A 298 16.06 41.90 -16.03
C THR A 298 17.07 40.81 -16.37
N ILE A 299 18.06 41.17 -17.19
CA ILE A 299 19.20 40.32 -17.54
C ILE A 299 20.39 40.80 -16.74
N SER A 300 21.09 39.88 -16.06
CA SER A 300 22.25 40.20 -15.24
C SER A 300 23.40 39.22 -15.44
N GLU A 301 24.61 39.63 -15.05
CA GLU A 301 25.83 38.83 -15.13
C GLU A 301 26.17 38.36 -16.56
N GLN A 302 26.56 37.08 -16.74
CA GLN A 302 26.96 36.50 -18.01
C GLN A 302 25.78 35.92 -18.82
N THR A 303 24.54 36.30 -18.48
CA THR A 303 23.32 35.87 -19.17
C THR A 303 23.34 36.32 -20.64
N LYS A 304 23.02 35.42 -21.57
CA LYS A 304 23.00 35.74 -23.01
C LYS A 304 21.68 35.38 -23.66
N ILE A 305 21.24 36.20 -24.61
CA ILE A 305 20.11 35.92 -25.50
C ILE A 305 20.67 35.72 -26.90
N ARG A 306 20.41 34.56 -27.51
CA ARG A 306 20.98 34.16 -28.81
C ARG A 306 19.95 33.46 -29.69
N SER A 307 20.06 33.65 -31.00
CA SER A 307 19.47 32.75 -32.01
C SER A 307 20.52 31.72 -32.42
N ASN A 308 20.08 30.49 -32.71
CA ASN A 308 20.94 29.45 -33.27
C ASN A 308 21.32 29.74 -34.73
#